data_AF-A0A7K1GPM3-F1
#
_entry.id   AF-A0A7K1GPM3-F1
#
_cell.length_a   1.000
_cell.length_b   1.000
_cell.length_c   1.000
_cell.angle_alpha   90.00
_cell.angle_beta   90.00
_cell.angle_gamma   90.00
#
_symmetry.space_group_name_H-M   'P 1'
#
loop_
_entity.id
_entity.type
_entity.pdbx_description
1 polymer ?
#
loop_
_entity_poly.entity_id
_entity_poly.type
_entity_poly.pdbx_seq_one_letter_code
_entity_poly.pdbx_strand_id
1 'polypeptide(L)'
;PKSLAQIKPEYPGAEFNFGRFADYINDLLDRDGLAISELYFKAAISKVIMFRAVEKMVSDAPWYDGGYRAQTVTYSIAYLSALFQYSGLVFNFESIWKEQALPKALIKILENITQKVYKRITNPPSGHANISQWTKQESCWLAVKDLAIDIDEIDESLCVTVQEKLYKRKEDSQNKKIDNDIDKQVKVLEITDEVWIKMYDYFKNNKSVKRLSSKQIGILESRANGRIIVPSEMQSKILFMIYETALDEGAI
;
A
#
# COMPACT_ATOMS: atom_id res chain seq x y z
N PRO A 1 25.96 -3.20 -10.40
CA PRO A 1 25.70 -4.65 -10.53
C PRO A 1 26.20 -5.41 -9.30
N LYS A 2 25.35 -5.52 -8.27
CA LYS A 2 25.54 -6.48 -7.17
C LYS A 2 24.68 -7.70 -7.49
N SER A 3 25.32 -8.87 -7.47
CA SER A 3 24.79 -10.17 -7.89
C SER A 3 23.52 -10.56 -7.14
N LEU A 4 22.48 -10.93 -7.88
CA LEU A 4 21.18 -11.44 -7.42
C LEU A 4 21.24 -12.86 -6.79
N ALA A 5 22.40 -13.30 -6.27
CA ALA A 5 22.66 -14.72 -5.96
C ALA A 5 22.82 -15.04 -4.46
N GLN A 6 22.36 -14.21 -3.53
CA GLN A 6 22.48 -14.51 -2.08
C GLN A 6 21.22 -14.22 -1.26
N ILE A 7 20.02 -14.46 -1.81
CA ILE A 7 18.81 -14.51 -0.98
C ILE A 7 18.58 -15.98 -0.62
N LYS A 8 19.12 -16.42 0.52
CA LYS A 8 18.67 -17.65 1.17
C LYS A 8 17.14 -17.55 1.39
N PRO A 9 16.32 -18.47 0.87
CA PRO A 9 14.91 -18.54 1.20
C PRO A 9 14.79 -19.36 2.48
N GLU A 10 15.21 -18.80 3.61
CA GLU A 10 14.70 -19.25 4.90
C GLU A 10 13.38 -18.52 5.09
N TYR A 11 12.24 -19.21 4.97
CA TYR A 11 10.91 -18.70 5.35
C TYR A 11 10.89 -18.56 6.88
N PRO A 12 11.11 -17.35 7.39
CA PRO A 12 11.11 -17.08 8.82
C PRO A 12 9.66 -16.76 9.24
N GLY A 13 9.38 -16.84 10.54
CA GLY A 13 8.00 -16.72 11.05
C GLY A 13 7.31 -15.40 10.70
N ALA A 14 6.06 -15.25 11.16
CA ALA A 14 5.24 -14.06 10.92
C ALA A 14 5.97 -12.74 11.25
N GLU A 15 6.78 -12.71 12.31
CA GLU A 15 7.56 -11.54 12.74
C GLU A 15 8.54 -11.03 11.68
N PHE A 16 9.26 -11.91 11.02
CA PHE A 16 10.22 -11.49 10.00
C PHE A 16 9.52 -11.04 8.72
N ASN A 17 8.43 -11.71 8.32
CA ASN A 17 7.65 -11.27 7.16
C ASN A 17 7.04 -9.89 7.41
N PHE A 18 6.60 -9.63 8.65
CA PHE A 18 6.17 -8.30 9.06
C PHE A 18 7.33 -7.29 9.02
N GLY A 19 8.51 -7.65 9.53
CA GLY A 19 9.72 -6.82 9.44
C GLY A 19 10.05 -6.41 8.00
N ARG A 20 10.09 -7.36 7.07
CA ARG A 20 10.31 -7.06 5.65
C ARG A 20 9.22 -6.20 5.03
N PHE A 21 7.97 -6.40 5.43
CA PHE A 21 6.88 -5.54 4.98
C PHE A 21 7.06 -4.10 5.50
N ALA A 22 7.42 -3.94 6.77
CA ALA A 22 7.71 -2.63 7.36
C ALA A 22 8.87 -1.93 6.64
N ASP A 23 9.97 -2.65 6.39
CA ASP A 23 11.12 -2.13 5.62
C ASP A 23 10.68 -1.67 4.22
N TYR A 24 9.87 -2.48 3.53
CA TYR A 24 9.32 -2.12 2.21
C TYR A 24 8.45 -0.86 2.27
N ILE A 25 7.61 -0.70 3.29
CA ILE A 25 6.77 0.50 3.46
C ILE A 25 7.61 1.73 3.76
N ASN A 26 8.64 1.61 4.61
CA ASN A 26 9.57 2.69 4.89
C ASN A 26 10.31 3.11 3.63
N ASP A 27 10.89 2.17 2.88
CA ASP A 27 11.56 2.44 1.60
C ASP A 27 10.61 3.11 0.58
N LEU A 28 9.33 2.73 0.59
CA LEU A 28 8.32 3.32 -0.29
C LEU A 28 8.02 4.77 0.10
N LEU A 29 7.89 5.05 1.40
CA LEU A 29 7.64 6.39 1.95
C LEU A 29 8.87 7.31 1.84
N ASP A 30 10.08 6.78 2.01
CA ASP A 30 11.31 7.54 1.85
C ASP A 30 11.49 8.03 0.40
N ARG A 31 11.05 7.24 -0.58
CA ARG A 31 11.07 7.62 -2.00
C ARG A 31 9.93 8.56 -2.37
N ASP A 32 8.77 8.37 -1.76
CA ASP A 32 7.58 9.17 -1.98
C ASP A 32 6.76 9.21 -0.67
N GLY A 33 6.90 10.31 0.08
CA GLY A 33 6.22 10.50 1.37
C GLY A 33 4.69 10.50 1.25
N LEU A 34 4.17 10.54 0.02
CA LEU A 34 2.75 10.44 -0.30
C LEU A 34 2.40 9.12 -1.00
N ALA A 35 3.25 8.09 -0.95
CA ALA A 35 3.01 6.83 -1.65
C ALA A 35 1.76 6.07 -1.17
N ILE A 36 1.36 6.27 0.09
CA ILE A 36 0.16 5.67 0.66
C ILE A 36 -1.06 6.46 0.20
N SER A 37 -1.70 5.97 -0.85
CA SER A 37 -2.90 6.56 -1.45
C SER A 37 -4.22 6.04 -0.94
N GLU A 38 -5.29 6.70 -1.39
CA GLU A 38 -6.57 6.04 -1.62
C GLU A 38 -6.44 4.85 -2.59
N LEU A 39 -5.86 4.98 -3.80
CA LEU A 39 -5.61 3.85 -4.71
C LEU A 39 -4.82 2.68 -4.07
N TYR A 40 -3.70 2.97 -3.41
CA TYR A 40 -2.92 2.00 -2.63
C TYR A 40 -3.78 1.33 -1.54
N PHE A 41 -4.53 2.12 -0.77
CA PHE A 41 -5.40 1.63 0.29
C PHE A 41 -6.48 0.71 -0.25
N LYS A 42 -7.18 1.11 -1.32
CA LYS A 42 -8.16 0.27 -2.02
C LYS A 42 -7.55 -1.06 -2.45
N ALA A 43 -6.36 -1.02 -3.07
CA ALA A 43 -5.66 -2.24 -3.47
C ALA A 43 -5.25 -3.12 -2.29
N ALA A 44 -4.83 -2.52 -1.16
CA ALA A 44 -4.49 -3.25 0.06
C ALA A 44 -5.72 -3.95 0.66
N ILE A 45 -6.85 -3.25 0.74
CA ILE A 45 -8.11 -3.85 1.22
C ILE A 45 -8.59 -4.95 0.27
N SER A 46 -8.50 -4.76 -1.04
CA SER A 46 -8.83 -5.82 -2.02
C SER A 46 -7.98 -7.08 -1.82
N LYS A 47 -6.70 -6.95 -1.48
CA LYS A 47 -5.84 -8.11 -1.15
C LYS A 47 -6.27 -8.79 0.15
N VAL A 48 -6.71 -8.04 1.16
CA VAL A 48 -7.23 -8.61 2.42
C VAL A 48 -8.53 -9.37 2.17
N ILE A 49 -9.46 -8.81 1.39
CA ILE A 49 -10.70 -9.47 0.99
C ILE A 49 -10.39 -10.78 0.25
N MET A 50 -9.47 -10.73 -0.72
CA MET A 50 -9.03 -11.90 -1.46
C MET A 50 -8.42 -12.96 -0.55
N PHE A 51 -7.52 -12.58 0.35
CA PHE A 51 -6.87 -13.52 1.27
C PHE A 51 -7.91 -14.26 2.13
N ARG A 52 -8.84 -13.51 2.73
CA ARG A 52 -9.91 -14.08 3.57
C ARG A 52 -10.86 -14.98 2.77
N ALA A 53 -11.19 -14.59 1.55
CA ALA A 53 -12.05 -15.37 0.67
C ALA A 53 -11.37 -16.70 0.26
N VAL A 54 -10.08 -16.67 -0.09
CA VAL A 54 -9.31 -17.88 -0.41
C VAL A 54 -9.13 -18.76 0.83
N GLU A 55 -8.87 -18.17 2.00
CA GLU A 55 -8.84 -18.90 3.27
C GLU A 55 -10.12 -19.69 3.54
N LYS A 56 -11.28 -19.04 3.35
CA LYS A 56 -12.59 -19.67 3.51
C LYS A 56 -12.83 -20.74 2.45
N MET A 57 -12.50 -20.44 1.19
CA MET A 57 -12.63 -21.37 0.06
C MET A 57 -11.86 -22.68 0.31
N VAL A 58 -10.62 -22.60 0.81
CA VAL A 58 -9.84 -23.80 1.15
C VAL A 58 -10.45 -24.54 2.33
N SER A 59 -10.86 -23.85 3.40
CA SER A 59 -11.47 -24.48 4.57
C SER A 59 -12.76 -25.24 4.25
N ASP A 60 -13.59 -24.69 3.36
CA ASP A 60 -14.91 -25.24 3.01
C ASP A 60 -14.81 -26.30 1.90
N ALA A 61 -13.62 -26.50 1.31
CA ALA A 61 -13.45 -27.39 0.17
C ALA A 61 -13.53 -28.88 0.56
N PRO A 62 -14.24 -29.73 -0.22
CA PRO A 62 -14.40 -31.15 0.10
C PRO A 62 -13.11 -31.96 0.01
N TRP A 63 -12.08 -31.44 -0.67
CA TRP A 63 -10.77 -32.09 -0.83
C TRP A 63 -9.77 -31.71 0.28
N TYR A 64 -10.12 -30.78 1.17
CA TYR A 64 -9.22 -30.26 2.19
C TYR A 64 -9.20 -31.17 3.43
N ASP A 65 -8.01 -31.58 3.87
CA ASP A 65 -7.83 -32.54 4.98
C ASP A 65 -7.65 -31.90 6.36
N GLY A 66 -7.69 -30.57 6.46
CA GLY A 66 -7.45 -29.84 7.71
C GLY A 66 -6.02 -29.33 7.92
N GLY A 67 -5.06 -29.70 7.07
CA GLY A 67 -3.65 -29.31 7.18
C GLY A 67 -3.17 -28.26 6.17
N TYR A 68 -2.13 -27.51 6.52
CA TYR A 68 -1.38 -26.62 5.60
C TYR A 68 -2.19 -25.51 4.89
N ARG A 69 -3.30 -25.06 5.50
CA ARG A 69 -4.15 -23.98 4.95
C ARG A 69 -3.38 -22.72 4.60
N ALA A 70 -2.56 -22.23 5.53
CA ALA A 70 -1.83 -20.97 5.37
C ALA A 70 -0.86 -21.04 4.18
N GLN A 71 -0.17 -22.16 4.02
CA GLN A 71 0.72 -22.43 2.90
C GLN A 71 -0.07 -22.47 1.59
N THR A 72 -1.18 -23.20 1.56
CA THR A 72 -2.06 -23.33 0.38
C THR A 72 -2.56 -21.98 -0.10
N VAL A 73 -3.10 -21.17 0.81
CA VAL A 73 -3.62 -19.83 0.52
C VAL A 73 -2.51 -18.94 -0.03
N THR A 74 -1.36 -18.92 0.64
CA THR A 74 -0.21 -18.09 0.23
C THR A 74 0.29 -18.46 -1.16
N TYR A 75 0.52 -19.75 -1.41
CA TYR A 75 0.99 -20.25 -2.70
C TYR A 75 -0.04 -20.04 -3.81
N SER A 76 -1.34 -20.12 -3.51
CA SER A 76 -2.40 -19.89 -4.49
C SER A 76 -2.47 -18.44 -4.94
N ILE A 77 -2.38 -17.50 -4.01
CA ILE A 77 -2.34 -16.06 -4.33
C ILE A 77 -1.05 -15.70 -5.06
N ALA A 78 0.08 -16.29 -4.67
CA ALA A 78 1.35 -16.12 -5.37
C ALA A 78 1.28 -16.65 -6.81
N TYR A 79 0.69 -17.84 -7.01
CA TYR A 79 0.47 -18.42 -8.34
C TYR A 79 -0.43 -17.53 -9.19
N LEU A 80 -1.54 -17.03 -8.65
CA LEU A 80 -2.42 -16.07 -9.34
C LEU A 80 -1.62 -14.82 -9.78
N SER A 81 -0.80 -14.27 -8.89
CA SER A 81 0.05 -13.12 -9.23
C SER A 81 1.04 -13.44 -10.36
N ALA A 82 1.65 -14.63 -10.33
CA ALA A 82 2.58 -15.08 -11.36
C ALA A 82 1.87 -15.28 -12.71
N LEU A 83 0.65 -15.83 -12.70
CA LEU A 83 -0.18 -16.00 -13.88
C LEU A 83 -0.40 -14.65 -14.61
N PHE A 84 -0.90 -13.64 -13.90
CA PHE A 84 -1.12 -12.31 -14.50
C PHE A 84 0.19 -11.69 -15.02
N GLN A 85 1.29 -11.88 -14.29
CA GLN A 85 2.61 -11.41 -14.71
C GLN A 85 3.06 -12.08 -16.02
N TYR A 86 2.85 -13.39 -16.17
CA TYR A 86 3.22 -14.14 -17.37
C TYR A 86 2.34 -13.85 -18.57
N SER A 87 1.06 -13.60 -18.35
CA SER A 87 0.12 -13.19 -19.40
C SER A 87 0.33 -11.74 -19.86
N GLY A 88 1.19 -10.96 -19.18
CA GLY A 88 1.35 -9.52 -19.46
C GLY A 88 0.11 -8.68 -19.10
N LEU A 89 -0.82 -9.25 -18.35
CA LEU A 89 -2.09 -8.63 -17.96
C LEU A 89 -1.93 -7.88 -16.63
N VAL A 90 -2.76 -6.87 -16.43
CA VAL A 90 -2.81 -6.14 -15.14
C VAL A 90 -4.08 -6.52 -14.41
N PHE A 91 -3.93 -7.07 -13.21
CA PHE A 91 -5.05 -7.43 -12.36
C PHE A 91 -5.87 -6.21 -11.91
N ASN A 92 -7.19 -6.31 -12.05
CA ASN A 92 -8.14 -5.29 -11.64
C ASN A 92 -8.50 -5.41 -10.15
N PHE A 93 -7.75 -4.75 -9.27
CA PHE A 93 -8.09 -4.70 -7.84
C PHE A 93 -9.35 -3.88 -7.53
N GLU A 94 -9.80 -3.03 -8.45
CA GLU A 94 -10.92 -2.11 -8.22
C GLU A 94 -12.26 -2.84 -8.23
N SER A 95 -12.40 -3.92 -9.01
CA SER A 95 -13.60 -4.75 -9.00
C SER A 95 -13.87 -5.33 -7.60
N ILE A 96 -12.84 -5.90 -6.96
CA ILE A 96 -12.91 -6.41 -5.59
C ILE A 96 -13.27 -5.29 -4.60
N TRP A 97 -12.68 -4.11 -4.77
CA TRP A 97 -12.97 -2.96 -3.90
C TRP A 97 -14.44 -2.52 -4.03
N LYS A 98 -14.98 -2.44 -5.25
CA LYS A 98 -16.37 -2.00 -5.48
C LYS A 98 -17.38 -3.02 -4.98
N GLU A 99 -17.13 -4.30 -5.23
CA GLU A 99 -18.04 -5.39 -4.84
C GLU A 99 -17.89 -5.81 -3.37
N GLN A 100 -16.79 -5.40 -2.71
CA GLN A 100 -16.37 -5.88 -1.39
C GLN A 100 -16.35 -7.42 -1.30
N ALA A 101 -16.12 -8.08 -2.43
CA ALA A 101 -16.16 -9.52 -2.61
C ALA A 101 -15.31 -9.91 -3.83
N LEU A 102 -15.04 -11.21 -3.99
CA LEU A 102 -14.38 -11.69 -5.20
C LEU A 102 -15.38 -11.80 -6.36
N PRO A 103 -15.05 -11.27 -7.55
CA PRO A 103 -15.84 -11.51 -8.75
C PRO A 103 -15.97 -13.01 -9.05
N LYS A 104 -17.11 -13.43 -9.61
CA LYS A 104 -17.39 -14.86 -9.90
C LYS A 104 -16.33 -15.52 -10.79
N ALA A 105 -15.85 -14.81 -11.81
CA ALA A 105 -14.80 -15.30 -12.69
C ALA A 105 -13.50 -15.60 -11.91
N LEU A 106 -13.15 -14.76 -10.95
CA LEU A 106 -11.98 -14.94 -10.09
C LEU A 106 -12.14 -16.11 -9.12
N ILE A 107 -13.35 -16.31 -8.58
CA ILE A 107 -13.66 -17.46 -7.72
C ILE A 107 -13.39 -18.77 -8.47
N LYS A 108 -13.91 -18.93 -9.69
CA LYS A 108 -13.70 -20.14 -10.53
C LYS A 108 -12.22 -20.43 -10.74
N ILE A 109 -11.43 -19.40 -11.03
CA ILE A 109 -9.97 -19.52 -11.22
C ILE A 109 -9.30 -19.97 -9.92
N LEU A 110 -9.63 -19.33 -8.80
CA LEU A 110 -9.04 -19.62 -7.50
C LEU A 110 -9.42 -21.00 -6.95
N GLU A 111 -10.62 -21.51 -7.23
CA GLU A 111 -11.02 -22.88 -6.86
C GLU A 111 -10.12 -23.93 -7.52
N ASN A 112 -9.81 -23.75 -8.80
CA ASN A 112 -8.90 -24.62 -9.54
C ASN A 112 -7.45 -24.47 -9.06
N ILE A 113 -6.98 -23.23 -8.88
CA ILE A 113 -5.63 -22.95 -8.37
C ILE A 113 -5.44 -23.59 -7.00
N THR A 114 -6.32 -23.32 -6.04
CA THR A 114 -6.17 -23.77 -4.65
C THR A 114 -6.10 -25.28 -4.55
N GLN A 115 -6.96 -26.01 -5.29
CA GLN A 115 -6.94 -27.46 -5.28
C GLN A 115 -5.62 -28.04 -5.84
N LYS A 116 -5.13 -27.51 -6.96
CA LYS A 116 -3.89 -28.00 -7.59
C LYS A 116 -2.65 -27.63 -6.77
N VAL A 117 -2.61 -26.42 -6.23
CA VAL A 117 -1.56 -25.96 -5.33
C VAL A 117 -1.52 -26.82 -4.08
N TYR A 118 -2.67 -27.07 -3.45
CA TYR A 118 -2.77 -27.93 -2.27
C TYR A 118 -2.16 -29.31 -2.54
N LYS A 119 -2.62 -30.00 -3.59
CA LYS A 119 -2.08 -31.31 -4.01
C LYS A 119 -0.57 -31.28 -4.25
N ARG A 120 -0.06 -30.17 -4.81
CA ARG A 120 1.37 -30.03 -5.10
C ARG A 120 2.21 -29.86 -3.84
N ILE A 121 1.75 -29.07 -2.87
CA ILE A 121 2.52 -28.81 -1.65
C ILE A 121 2.43 -29.96 -0.65
N THR A 122 1.32 -30.73 -0.64
CA THR A 122 1.12 -31.88 0.25
C THR A 122 1.68 -33.19 -0.30
N ASN A 123 2.10 -33.22 -1.56
CA ASN A 123 2.81 -34.36 -2.17
C ASN A 123 4.23 -33.96 -2.62
N PRO A 124 5.14 -33.70 -1.66
CA PRO A 124 6.49 -33.25 -1.95
C PRO A 124 7.33 -34.36 -2.62
N PRO A 125 8.38 -33.99 -3.39
CA PRO A 125 9.30 -34.96 -3.98
C PRO A 125 10.04 -35.78 -2.91
N SER A 126 10.58 -36.93 -3.32
CA SER A 126 11.35 -37.81 -2.44
C SER A 126 12.47 -37.05 -1.73
N GLY A 127 12.63 -37.28 -0.41
CA GLY A 127 13.59 -36.55 0.43
C GLY A 127 13.00 -35.35 1.19
N HIS A 128 11.74 -34.95 0.90
CA HIS A 128 11.09 -33.80 1.54
C HIS A 128 9.83 -34.19 2.33
N ALA A 129 9.92 -35.24 3.17
CA ALA A 129 8.76 -35.78 3.91
C ALA A 129 8.07 -34.76 4.85
N ASN A 130 8.80 -33.73 5.30
CA ASN A 130 8.22 -32.65 6.12
C ASN A 130 7.68 -31.52 5.23
N ILE A 131 6.36 -31.51 5.01
CA ILE A 131 5.65 -30.50 4.19
C ILE A 131 5.90 -29.07 4.72
N SER A 132 5.94 -28.86 6.03
CA SER A 132 6.21 -27.54 6.62
C SER A 132 7.61 -27.02 6.36
N GLN A 133 8.59 -27.89 6.10
CA GLN A 133 9.94 -27.49 5.66
C GLN A 133 10.01 -27.37 4.15
N TRP A 134 9.37 -28.28 3.42
CA TRP A 134 9.27 -28.21 1.96
C TRP A 134 8.72 -26.88 1.47
N THR A 135 7.60 -26.45 2.05
CA THR A 135 6.91 -25.19 1.71
C THR A 135 7.71 -23.92 1.98
N LYS A 136 8.85 -24.03 2.68
CA LYS A 136 9.79 -22.94 2.94
C LYS A 136 10.89 -22.80 1.89
N GLN A 137 11.09 -23.83 1.07
CA GLN A 137 12.16 -23.89 0.09
C GLN A 137 11.73 -23.27 -1.24
N GLU A 138 12.65 -22.59 -1.92
CA GLU A 138 12.42 -22.03 -3.26
C GLU A 138 12.06 -23.11 -4.28
N SER A 139 12.61 -24.33 -4.14
CA SER A 139 12.23 -25.48 -4.96
C SER A 139 10.74 -25.80 -4.90
N CYS A 140 10.07 -25.56 -3.76
CA CYS A 140 8.62 -25.71 -3.65
C CYS A 140 7.88 -24.63 -4.46
N TRP A 141 8.38 -23.40 -4.44
CA TRP A 141 7.80 -22.35 -5.27
C TRP A 141 7.94 -22.64 -6.75
N LEU A 142 9.12 -23.03 -7.21
CA LEU A 142 9.33 -23.44 -8.61
C LEU A 142 8.40 -24.60 -8.99
N ALA A 143 8.30 -25.61 -8.13
CA ALA A 143 7.41 -26.73 -8.31
C ALA A 143 5.91 -26.37 -8.39
N VAL A 144 5.47 -25.33 -7.68
CA VAL A 144 4.10 -24.79 -7.75
C VAL A 144 3.92 -23.95 -9.00
N LYS A 145 4.90 -23.14 -9.35
CA LYS A 145 4.89 -22.23 -10.49
C LYS A 145 4.85 -22.97 -11.83
N ASP A 146 5.44 -24.15 -11.88
CA ASP A 146 5.44 -25.04 -13.06
C ASP A 146 4.13 -25.86 -13.20
N LEU A 147 3.15 -25.68 -12.30
CA LEU A 147 1.87 -26.37 -12.44
C LEU A 147 1.17 -25.91 -13.72
N ALA A 148 0.85 -26.85 -14.60
CA ALA A 148 -0.06 -26.63 -15.71
C ALA A 148 -1.50 -26.56 -15.19
N ILE A 149 -1.92 -25.37 -14.77
CA ILE A 149 -3.30 -25.11 -14.41
C ILE A 149 -4.03 -24.66 -15.68
N ASP A 150 -4.86 -25.53 -16.23
CA ASP A 150 -5.83 -25.13 -17.26
C ASP A 150 -6.74 -24.06 -16.70
N ILE A 151 -6.44 -22.84 -17.09
CA ILE A 151 -7.28 -21.67 -16.88
C ILE A 151 -7.76 -21.37 -18.29
N ASP A 152 -9.08 -21.36 -18.47
CA ASP A 152 -9.68 -20.83 -19.69
C ASP A 152 -9.15 -19.39 -19.94
N GLU A 153 -9.49 -18.77 -21.05
CA GLU A 153 -9.13 -17.36 -21.28
C GLU A 153 -9.48 -16.51 -20.04
N ILE A 154 -8.49 -15.75 -19.54
CA ILE A 154 -8.68 -14.90 -18.36
C ILE A 154 -9.72 -13.85 -18.73
N ASP A 155 -10.85 -13.89 -18.03
CA ASP A 155 -11.96 -12.97 -18.26
C ASP A 155 -11.47 -11.50 -18.21
N GLU A 156 -11.79 -10.74 -19.26
CA GLU A 156 -11.38 -9.35 -19.41
C GLU A 156 -11.82 -8.48 -18.22
N SER A 157 -12.92 -8.82 -17.54
CA SER A 157 -13.38 -8.11 -16.34
C SER A 157 -12.39 -8.16 -15.16
N LEU A 158 -11.51 -9.17 -15.14
CA LEU A 158 -10.44 -9.31 -14.15
C LEU A 158 -9.20 -8.48 -14.50
N CYS A 159 -9.20 -7.85 -15.67
CA CYS A 159 -8.07 -7.13 -16.21
C CYS A 159 -8.36 -5.63 -16.28
N VAL A 160 -7.29 -4.84 -16.21
CA VAL A 160 -7.26 -3.44 -16.64
C VAL A 160 -6.14 -3.28 -17.65
N THR A 161 -6.26 -2.30 -18.53
CA THR A 161 -5.18 -1.97 -19.45
C THR A 161 -4.05 -1.27 -18.70
N VAL A 162 -2.83 -1.33 -19.27
CA VAL A 162 -1.69 -0.57 -18.76
C VAL A 162 -1.99 0.94 -18.76
N GLN A 163 -2.73 1.42 -19.78
CA GLN A 163 -3.14 2.83 -19.88
C GLN A 163 -4.06 3.25 -18.74
N GLU A 164 -5.10 2.46 -18.43
CA GLU A 164 -6.00 2.74 -17.31
C GLU A 164 -5.25 2.74 -15.97
N LYS A 165 -4.31 1.79 -15.78
CA LYS A 165 -3.46 1.77 -14.59
C LYS A 165 -2.64 3.04 -14.43
N LEU A 166 -2.05 3.54 -15.52
CA LEU A 166 -1.26 4.78 -15.51
C LEU A 166 -2.14 6.02 -15.29
N TYR A 167 -3.32 6.07 -15.93
CA TYR A 167 -4.28 7.13 -15.74
C TYR A 167 -4.73 7.23 -14.28
N LYS A 168 -5.15 6.12 -13.67
CA LYS A 168 -5.58 6.07 -12.26
C LYS A 168 -4.47 6.49 -11.31
N ARG A 169 -3.21 6.11 -11.59
CA ARG A 169 -2.05 6.56 -10.79
C ARG A 169 -1.84 8.07 -10.87
N LYS A 170 -2.01 8.66 -12.07
CA LYS A 170 -1.87 10.09 -12.26
C LYS A 170 -2.99 10.86 -11.55
N GLU A 171 -4.23 10.40 -11.69
CA GLU A 171 -5.40 10.97 -11.02
C GLU A 171 -5.27 10.89 -9.50
N ASP A 172 -4.90 9.72 -8.96
CA ASP A 172 -4.66 9.52 -7.53
C ASP A 172 -3.56 10.44 -6.97
N SER A 173 -2.48 10.65 -7.74
CA SER A 173 -1.44 11.61 -7.37
C SER A 173 -1.94 13.06 -7.35
N GLN A 174 -2.84 13.44 -8.27
CA GLN A 174 -3.46 14.77 -8.31
C GLN A 174 -4.42 14.97 -7.14
N ASN A 175 -5.32 14.00 -6.90
CA ASN A 175 -6.30 14.06 -5.82
C ASN A 175 -5.62 14.18 -4.45
N LYS A 176 -4.58 13.38 -4.18
CA LYS A 176 -3.82 13.50 -2.94
C LYS A 176 -3.16 14.85 -2.73
N LYS A 177 -2.69 15.48 -3.80
CA LYS A 177 -2.08 16.81 -3.71
C LYS A 177 -3.13 17.83 -3.28
N ILE A 178 -4.33 17.72 -3.84
CA ILE A 178 -5.48 18.55 -3.46
C ILE A 178 -5.86 18.27 -2.00
N ASP A 179 -5.98 17.00 -1.59
CA ASP A 179 -6.34 16.62 -0.22
C ASP A 179 -5.32 17.17 0.80
N ASN A 180 -4.02 17.02 0.53
CA ASN A 180 -2.97 17.57 1.40
C ASN A 180 -3.02 19.11 1.45
N ASP A 181 -3.33 19.76 0.33
CA ASP A 181 -3.48 21.21 0.28
C ASP A 181 -4.74 21.70 1.02
N ILE A 182 -5.80 20.88 1.09
CA ILE A 182 -7.00 21.11 1.92
C ILE A 182 -6.67 20.88 3.39
N ASP A 183 -6.00 19.79 3.75
CA ASP A 183 -5.63 19.47 5.14
C ASP A 183 -4.79 20.59 5.77
N LYS A 184 -3.86 21.18 5.00
CA LYS A 184 -3.11 22.36 5.44
C LYS A 184 -4.01 23.58 5.71
N GLN A 185 -5.01 23.81 4.87
CA GLN A 185 -5.97 24.90 5.07
C GLN A 185 -6.82 24.68 6.31
N VAL A 186 -7.36 23.46 6.47
CA VAL A 186 -8.11 23.07 7.67
C VAL A 186 -7.25 23.28 8.91
N LYS A 187 -6.00 22.81 8.88
CA LYS A 187 -5.11 22.95 10.04
C LYS A 187 -4.81 24.40 10.39
N VAL A 188 -4.60 25.27 9.39
CA VAL A 188 -4.40 26.71 9.60
C VAL A 188 -5.62 27.37 10.26
N LEU A 189 -6.83 26.91 9.92
CA LEU A 189 -8.07 27.43 10.50
C LEU A 189 -8.33 26.90 11.93
N GLU A 190 -7.85 25.71 12.27
CA GLU A 190 -7.94 25.14 13.63
C GLU A 190 -7.01 25.83 14.64
N ILE A 191 -5.91 26.43 14.17
CA ILE A 191 -4.95 27.11 15.05
C ILE A 191 -5.56 28.41 15.58
N THR A 192 -5.57 28.55 16.91
CA THR A 192 -6.16 29.70 17.60
C THR A 192 -5.37 30.99 17.36
N ASP A 193 -6.05 32.12 17.51
CA ASP A 193 -5.45 33.43 17.27
C ASP A 193 -4.31 33.74 18.24
N GLU A 194 -4.34 33.22 19.49
CA GLU A 194 -3.25 33.37 20.45
C GLU A 194 -1.94 32.72 19.94
N VAL A 195 -2.05 31.57 19.29
CA VAL A 195 -0.90 30.86 18.71
C VAL A 195 -0.32 31.65 17.53
N TRP A 196 -1.18 32.25 16.69
CA TRP A 196 -0.73 33.12 15.59
C TRP A 196 0.00 34.37 16.08
N ILE A 197 -0.50 35.01 17.14
CA ILE A 197 0.15 36.18 17.77
C ILE A 197 1.52 35.80 18.33
N LYS A 198 1.59 34.69 19.08
CA LYS A 198 2.85 34.19 19.66
C LYS A 198 3.90 33.90 18.59
N MET A 199 3.50 33.27 17.47
CA MET A 199 4.40 33.04 16.34
C MET A 199 4.85 34.36 15.70
N TYR A 200 3.94 35.29 15.45
CA TYR A 200 4.31 36.59 14.87
C TYR A 200 5.34 37.32 15.72
N ASP A 201 5.16 37.37 17.04
CA ASP A 201 6.13 37.98 17.96
C ASP A 201 7.47 37.26 17.95
N TYR A 202 7.47 35.92 17.90
CA TYR A 202 8.69 35.13 17.84
C TYR A 202 9.51 35.42 16.57
N PHE A 203 8.88 35.37 15.40
CA PHE A 203 9.56 35.62 14.12
C PHE A 203 9.93 37.08 13.90
N LYS A 204 9.08 38.03 14.33
CA LYS A 204 9.36 39.47 14.22
C LYS A 204 10.59 39.88 15.02
N ASN A 205 10.79 39.28 16.19
CA ASN A 205 11.94 39.55 17.05
C ASN A 205 13.22 38.85 16.59
N ASN A 206 13.24 38.26 15.39
CA ASN A 206 14.36 37.50 14.82
C ASN A 206 14.91 36.40 15.77
N LYS A 207 14.03 35.81 16.58
CA LYS A 207 14.40 34.70 17.47
C LYS A 207 14.59 33.38 16.70
N SER A 208 14.03 33.32 15.50
CA SER A 208 14.11 32.14 14.64
C SER A 208 15.46 31.99 13.96
N VAL A 209 15.91 30.74 13.84
CA VAL A 209 17.10 30.38 13.06
C VAL A 209 16.80 30.49 11.57
N LYS A 210 15.56 30.19 11.15
CA LYS A 210 15.09 30.37 9.77
C LYS A 210 14.52 31.79 9.56
N ARG A 211 15.19 32.59 8.72
CA ARG A 211 14.65 33.90 8.31
C ARG A 211 13.46 33.74 7.37
N LEU A 212 12.32 34.29 7.80
CA LEU A 212 11.16 34.49 6.93
C LEU A 212 11.41 35.67 5.98
N SER A 213 10.97 35.52 4.73
CA SER A 213 10.93 36.60 3.74
C SER A 213 9.89 37.66 4.14
N SER A 214 10.02 38.88 3.59
CA SER A 214 9.06 39.97 3.84
C SER A 214 7.63 39.59 3.49
N LYS A 215 7.43 38.78 2.43
CA LYS A 215 6.11 38.27 2.04
C LYS A 215 5.53 37.33 3.10
N GLN A 216 6.34 36.43 3.65
CA GLN A 216 5.91 35.47 4.67
C GLN A 216 5.55 36.19 5.99
N ILE A 217 6.40 37.14 6.43
CA ILE A 217 6.11 37.95 7.62
C ILE A 217 4.83 38.76 7.43
N GLY A 218 4.62 39.38 6.27
CA GLY A 218 3.40 40.15 6.01
C GLY A 218 2.12 39.30 6.03
N ILE A 219 2.18 38.06 5.55
CA ILE A 219 1.05 37.11 5.62
C ILE A 219 0.79 36.68 7.07
N LEU A 220 1.85 36.35 7.83
CA LEU A 220 1.75 35.99 9.25
C LEU A 220 1.17 37.14 10.09
N GLU A 221 1.67 38.35 9.89
CA GLU A 221 1.17 39.57 10.54
C GLU A 221 -0.31 39.78 10.25
N SER A 222 -0.73 39.58 9.00
CA SER A 222 -2.12 39.77 8.59
C SER A 222 -3.05 38.71 9.22
N ARG A 223 -2.56 37.47 9.41
CA ARG A 223 -3.31 36.42 10.12
C ARG A 223 -3.38 36.71 11.62
N ALA A 224 -2.25 37.03 12.26
CA ALA A 224 -2.16 37.30 13.69
C ALA A 224 -3.01 38.51 14.13
N ASN A 225 -3.12 39.53 13.28
CA ASN A 225 -3.96 40.70 13.54
C ASN A 225 -5.42 40.52 13.13
N GLY A 226 -5.85 39.31 12.74
CA GLY A 226 -7.23 39.02 12.34
C GLY A 226 -7.69 39.64 11.02
N ARG A 227 -6.79 40.23 10.21
CA ARG A 227 -7.12 40.79 8.89
C ARG A 227 -7.44 39.71 7.86
N ILE A 228 -6.86 38.52 8.04
CA ILE A 228 -7.14 37.33 7.24
C ILE A 228 -7.83 36.31 8.15
N ILE A 229 -9.14 36.17 7.99
CA ILE A 229 -9.94 35.16 8.71
C ILE A 229 -9.89 33.83 7.96
N VAL A 230 -10.07 33.86 6.64
CA VAL A 230 -9.98 32.69 5.75
C VAL A 230 -8.86 32.94 4.73
N PRO A 231 -7.66 32.36 4.93
CA PRO A 231 -6.56 32.54 3.99
C PRO A 231 -6.81 31.83 2.67
N SER A 232 -6.24 32.34 1.58
CA SER A 232 -6.22 31.62 0.29
C SER A 232 -5.33 30.38 0.36
N GLU A 233 -5.46 29.44 -0.59
CA GLU A 233 -4.64 28.22 -0.64
C GLU A 233 -3.13 28.51 -0.54
N MET A 234 -2.62 29.51 -1.28
CA MET A 234 -1.21 29.90 -1.21
C MET A 234 -0.84 30.49 0.15
N GLN A 235 -1.73 31.27 0.78
CA GLN A 235 -1.49 31.83 2.11
C GLN A 235 -1.50 30.73 3.18
N SER A 236 -2.43 29.79 3.12
CA SER A 236 -2.50 28.65 4.05
C SER A 236 -1.27 27.75 3.95
N LYS A 237 -0.76 27.49 2.74
CA LYS A 237 0.53 26.79 2.57
C LYS A 237 1.69 27.51 3.26
N ILE A 238 1.74 28.84 3.14
CA ILE A 238 2.77 29.65 3.78
C ILE A 238 2.61 29.63 5.31
N LEU A 239 1.39 29.84 5.81
CA LEU A 239 1.08 29.85 7.24
C LEU A 239 1.36 28.49 7.90
N PHE A 240 1.02 27.39 7.22
CA PHE A 240 1.31 26.04 7.70
C PHE A 240 2.82 25.78 7.82
N MET A 241 3.61 26.16 6.81
CA MET A 241 5.07 26.01 6.85
C MET A 241 5.72 26.87 7.96
N ILE A 242 5.17 28.06 8.23
CA ILE A 242 5.59 28.90 9.35
C ILE A 242 5.25 28.22 10.69
N TYR A 243 4.06 27.62 10.79
CA TYR A 243 3.63 26.87 11.97
C TYR A 243 4.53 25.66 12.25
N GLU A 244 4.84 24.84 11.24
CA GLU A 244 5.80 23.73 11.39
C GLU A 244 7.18 24.22 11.84
N THR A 245 7.66 25.32 11.25
CA THR A 245 8.94 25.91 11.66
C THR A 245 8.91 26.38 13.12
N ALA A 246 7.79 26.93 13.58
CA ALA A 246 7.64 27.37 14.96
C ALA A 246 7.63 26.20 15.95
N LEU A 247 7.00 25.08 15.59
CA LEU A 247 7.02 23.83 16.38
C LEU A 247 8.44 23.26 16.47
N ASP A 248 9.13 23.14 15.34
CA ASP A 248 10.51 22.60 15.28
C ASP A 248 11.49 23.40 16.13
N GLU A 249 11.28 24.72 16.22
CA GLU A 249 12.12 25.63 17.01
C GLU A 249 11.64 25.80 18.47
N GLY A 250 10.55 25.13 18.88
CA GLY A 250 10.00 25.19 20.24
C GLY A 250 9.39 26.56 20.60
N ALA A 251 8.97 27.33 19.61
CA ALA A 251 8.34 28.64 19.81
C ALA A 251 6.90 28.53 20.30
N ILE A 252 6.22 27.44 19.94
CA ILE A 252 4.82 27.14 20.27
C ILE A 252 4.66 25.71 20.78
#